data_AF-A0A4V2BA31-F1
#
_entry.id   AF-A0A4V2BA31-F1
#
_cell.length_a   1.000
_cell.length_b   1.000
_cell.length_c   1.000
_cell.angle_alpha   90.00
_cell.angle_beta   90.00
_cell.angle_gamma   90.00
#
_symmetry.space_group_name_H-M   'P 1'
#
loop_
_entity.id
_entity.type
_entity.pdbx_description
1 polymer ?
#
loop_
_entity_poly.entity_id
_entity_poly.type
_entity_poly.pdbx_seq_one_letter_code
_entity_poly.pdbx_strand_id
1 'polypeptide(L)'
;MRALRILYEDEYLLAADKPAGFYSMPSEDKSISHSFHWDALHILEKQKGQRLYPAHRLDRATSGLLLFSKQQSFNDAIQRQFREREVAKTYFCVVRGRLEGEALIEAPLKNEDGAMQPALTRAVALHQFTLPI
;
A
#
# COMPACT_ATOMS: atom_id res chain seq x y z
N MET A 1 5.56 -20.41 -6.49
CA MET A 1 5.29 -19.05 -5.98
C MET A 1 5.86 -18.05 -6.97
N ARG A 2 5.11 -17.00 -7.33
CA ARG A 2 5.59 -15.96 -8.25
C ARG A 2 6.48 -14.99 -7.46
N ALA A 3 7.72 -14.80 -7.89
CA ALA A 3 8.61 -13.80 -7.30
C ALA A 3 8.03 -12.39 -7.49
N LEU A 4 8.20 -11.53 -6.48
CA LEU A 4 7.85 -10.12 -6.59
C LEU A 4 9.06 -9.32 -7.06
N ARG A 5 8.79 -8.32 -7.91
CA ARG A 5 9.82 -7.43 -8.42
C ARG A 5 10.27 -6.50 -7.30
N ILE A 6 11.56 -6.53 -6.99
CA ILE A 6 12.20 -5.58 -6.07
C ILE A 6 12.57 -4.34 -6.89
N LEU A 7 12.10 -3.17 -6.46
CA LEU A 7 12.36 -1.88 -7.08
C LEU A 7 13.59 -1.20 -6.47
N TYR A 8 13.81 -1.43 -5.18
CA TYR A 8 14.92 -0.86 -4.42
C TYR A 8 15.25 -1.77 -3.23
N GLU A 9 16.52 -1.89 -2.88
CA GLU A 9 16.97 -2.59 -1.68
C GLU A 9 18.30 -2.03 -1.19
N ASP A 10 18.39 -1.69 0.09
CA ASP A 10 19.64 -1.34 0.78
C ASP A 10 19.80 -2.16 2.07
N GLU A 11 20.71 -1.77 2.98
CA GLU A 11 20.95 -2.48 4.25
C GLU A 11 19.72 -2.51 5.18
N TYR A 12 18.84 -1.51 5.09
CA TYR A 12 17.73 -1.30 6.02
C TYR A 12 16.36 -1.53 5.38
N LEU A 13 16.20 -1.22 4.09
CA LEU A 13 14.92 -1.13 3.40
C LEU A 13 14.86 -2.00 2.15
N LEU A 14 13.62 -2.35 1.80
CA LEU A 14 13.26 -3.02 0.56
C LEU A 14 11.95 -2.42 0.05
N ALA A 15 11.93 -1.95 -1.19
CA ALA A 15 10.71 -1.54 -1.88
C ALA A 15 10.39 -2.56 -2.96
N ALA A 16 9.16 -3.08 -2.97
CA ALA A 16 8.69 -4.04 -3.94
C ALA A 16 7.48 -3.54 -4.72
N ASP A 17 7.34 -3.99 -5.95
CA ASP A 17 6.16 -3.77 -6.77
C ASP A 17 5.11 -4.84 -6.44
N LYS A 18 4.08 -4.45 -5.67
CA LYS A 18 2.97 -5.33 -5.33
C LYS A 18 1.95 -5.33 -6.47
N PRO A 19 1.67 -6.48 -7.10
CA PRO A 19 0.60 -6.57 -8.09
C PRO A 19 -0.79 -6.39 -7.45
N ALA A 20 -1.76 -5.97 -8.26
CA ALA A 20 -3.17 -6.01 -7.89
C ALA A 20 -3.63 -7.48 -7.69
N GLY A 21 -4.57 -7.68 -6.78
CA GLY A 21 -5.06 -9.00 -6.37
C GLY A 21 -4.29 -9.62 -5.19
N PHE A 22 -3.13 -9.07 -4.82
CA PHE A 22 -2.31 -9.57 -3.72
C PHE A 22 -2.57 -8.78 -2.43
N TYR A 23 -2.60 -9.47 -1.30
CA TYR A 23 -2.58 -8.84 0.01
C TYR A 23 -1.20 -8.26 0.32
N SER A 24 -1.14 -7.19 1.12
CA SER A 24 0.14 -6.65 1.60
C SER A 24 0.76 -7.53 2.68
N MET A 25 -0.09 -8.08 3.55
CA MET A 25 0.24 -8.89 4.71
C MET A 25 -0.81 -10.00 4.88
N PRO A 26 -0.53 -11.02 5.72
CA PRO A 26 -1.50 -12.05 6.05
C PRO A 26 -2.78 -11.43 6.62
N SER A 27 -3.92 -11.98 6.21
CA SER A 27 -5.21 -11.65 6.83
C SER A 27 -5.26 -12.21 8.25
N GLU A 28 -5.77 -11.42 9.20
CA GLU A 28 -6.05 -11.90 10.56
C GLU A 28 -7.21 -12.90 10.58
N ASP A 29 -8.13 -12.80 9.61
CA ASP A 29 -9.17 -13.79 9.40
C ASP A 29 -8.57 -15.10 8.89
N LYS A 30 -8.50 -16.08 9.80
CA LYS A 30 -7.99 -17.44 9.54
C LYS A 30 -8.81 -18.21 8.52
N SER A 31 -10.08 -17.85 8.29
CA SER A 31 -10.89 -18.47 7.23
C SER A 31 -10.43 -18.09 5.82
N ILE A 32 -9.82 -16.90 5.68
CA ILE A 32 -9.21 -16.39 4.46
C ILE A 32 -7.74 -16.83 4.37
N SER A 33 -7.08 -17.03 5.53
CA SER A 33 -5.63 -17.30 5.58
C SER A 33 -5.22 -18.66 5.00
N HIS A 34 -6.14 -19.62 4.87
CA HIS A 34 -5.85 -20.93 4.26
C HIS A 34 -5.40 -20.84 2.79
N SER A 35 -5.55 -19.69 2.12
CA SER A 35 -5.03 -19.40 0.78
C SER A 35 -3.70 -18.61 0.79
N PHE A 36 -2.70 -19.12 1.53
CA PHE A 36 -1.31 -18.62 1.73
C PHE A 36 -0.45 -18.27 0.48
N HIS A 37 -1.04 -18.02 -0.69
CA HIS A 37 -0.31 -17.90 -1.95
C HIS A 37 -0.21 -16.48 -2.50
N TRP A 38 -0.86 -15.48 -1.89
CA TRP A 38 -1.02 -14.16 -2.50
C TRP A 38 -0.76 -12.98 -1.56
N ASP A 39 0.06 -13.13 -0.51
CA ASP A 39 0.52 -11.99 0.29
C ASP A 39 1.98 -11.62 -0.01
N ALA A 40 2.24 -10.32 -0.12
CA ALA A 40 3.53 -9.79 -0.54
C ALA A 40 4.64 -10.04 0.49
N LEU A 41 4.30 -9.94 1.78
CA LEU A 41 5.24 -10.15 2.87
C LEU A 41 5.86 -11.56 2.82
N HIS A 42 5.06 -12.62 2.86
CA HIS A 42 5.58 -13.99 2.85
C HIS A 42 6.34 -14.33 1.56
N ILE A 43 5.88 -13.81 0.41
CA ILE A 43 6.58 -14.04 -0.86
C ILE A 43 7.97 -13.41 -0.81
N LEU A 44 8.09 -12.17 -0.32
CA LEU A 44 9.36 -11.47 -0.22
C LEU A 44 10.27 -12.06 0.85
N GLU A 45 9.74 -12.46 2.00
CA GLU A 45 10.52 -13.15 3.03
C GLU A 45 11.11 -14.47 2.51
N LYS A 46 10.32 -15.26 1.77
CA LYS A 46 10.82 -16.47 1.10
C LYS A 46 11.86 -16.16 0.01
N GLN A 47 11.64 -15.11 -0.78
CA GLN A 47 12.56 -14.69 -1.85
C GLN A 47 13.90 -14.17 -1.29
N LYS A 48 13.87 -13.51 -0.12
CA LYS A 48 15.05 -12.94 0.53
C LYS A 48 15.72 -13.87 1.54
N GLY A 49 15.01 -14.89 2.03
CA GLY A 49 15.48 -15.77 3.09
C GLY A 49 15.65 -15.06 4.44
N GLN A 50 14.92 -13.97 4.67
CA GLN A 50 14.99 -13.19 5.90
C GLN A 50 13.62 -12.63 6.26
N ARG A 51 13.44 -12.29 7.54
CA ARG A 51 12.24 -11.61 8.01
C ARG A 51 12.18 -10.18 7.49
N LEU A 52 10.98 -9.71 7.18
CA LEU A 52 10.71 -8.34 6.75
C LEU A 52 9.60 -7.75 7.61
N TYR A 53 9.58 -6.43 7.70
CA TYR A 53 8.63 -5.66 8.50
C TYR A 53 7.96 -4.64 7.59
N PRO A 54 6.65 -4.76 7.31
CA PRO A 54 5.96 -3.85 6.41
C PRO A 54 5.73 -2.49 7.05
N ALA A 55 6.16 -1.43 6.35
CA ALA A 55 6.04 -0.06 6.80
C ALA A 55 4.64 0.52 6.61
N HIS A 56 3.91 0.03 5.60
CA HIS A 56 2.52 0.40 5.31
C HIS A 56 1.82 -0.73 4.57
N ARG A 57 0.53 -0.57 4.30
CA ARG A 57 -0.27 -1.50 3.47
C ARG A 57 -0.86 -0.80 2.27
N LEU A 58 -1.12 -1.60 1.24
CA LEU A 58 -2.00 -1.30 0.12
C LEU A 58 -3.17 -2.30 0.14
N ASP A 59 -4.34 -1.86 -0.33
CA ASP A 59 -5.48 -2.75 -0.48
C ASP A 59 -5.20 -3.85 -1.51
N ARG A 60 -5.98 -4.94 -1.42
CA ARG A 60 -5.83 -6.09 -2.29
C ARG A 60 -5.92 -5.71 -3.78
N ALA A 61 -6.88 -4.88 -4.15
CA ALA A 61 -7.08 -4.44 -5.53
C ALA A 61 -6.04 -3.40 -6.00
N THR A 62 -5.33 -2.75 -5.08
CA THR A 62 -4.35 -1.70 -5.38
C THR A 62 -3.01 -2.31 -5.75
N SER A 63 -2.41 -1.86 -6.85
CA SER A 63 -1.03 -2.23 -7.21
C SER A 63 -0.04 -1.12 -6.82
N GLY A 64 1.25 -1.44 -6.84
CA GLY A 64 2.32 -0.45 -6.74
C GLY A 64 3.28 -0.69 -5.58
N LEU A 65 4.01 0.37 -5.23
CA LEU A 65 5.15 0.30 -4.30
C LEU A 65 4.70 -0.03 -2.88
N LEU A 66 5.30 -1.08 -2.31
CA LEU A 66 5.17 -1.45 -0.92
C LEU A 66 6.55 -1.45 -0.25
N LEU A 67 6.67 -0.71 0.85
CA LEU A 67 7.93 -0.56 1.59
C LEU A 67 8.01 -1.52 2.77
N PHE A 68 9.18 -2.13 2.93
CA PHE A 68 9.53 -3.03 4.02
C PHE A 68 10.85 -2.60 4.65
N SER A 69 10.97 -2.81 5.95
CA SER A 69 12.22 -2.72 6.70
C SER A 69 12.76 -4.13 6.97
N LYS A 70 14.07 -4.25 7.09
CA LYS A 70 14.76 -5.52 7.41
C LYS A 70 14.90 -5.75 8.92
N GLN A 71 14.62 -4.72 9.73
CA GLN A 71 14.71 -4.73 11.18
C GLN A 71 13.51 -3.99 11.79
N GLN A 72 13.06 -4.44 12.95
CA GLN A 72 11.88 -3.89 13.62
C GLN A 72 12.07 -2.44 14.09
N SER A 73 13.23 -2.10 14.65
CA SER A 73 13.54 -0.75 15.13
C SER A 73 13.43 0.31 14.03
N PHE A 74 13.93 0.00 12.83
CA PHE A 74 13.80 0.87 11.65
C PHE A 74 12.35 0.96 11.17
N ASN A 75 11.61 -0.14 11.24
CA ASN A 75 10.20 -0.15 10.87
C ASN A 75 9.37 0.77 11.77
N ASP A 76 9.62 0.78 13.08
CA ASP A 76 8.90 1.63 14.02
C ASP A 76 9.13 3.12 13.73
N ALA A 77 10.37 3.48 13.38
CA ALA A 77 10.73 4.84 12.95
C ALA A 77 10.02 5.22 11.64
N ILE A 78 9.98 4.32 10.66
CA ILE A 78 9.31 4.60 9.39
C ILE A 78 7.79 4.69 9.56
N GLN A 79 7.17 3.75 10.30
CA GLN A 79 5.74 3.82 10.59
C GLN A 79 5.37 5.10 11.33
N ARG A 80 6.27 5.63 12.16
CA ARG A 80 6.10 6.96 12.76
C ARG A 80 6.05 8.06 11.69
N GLN A 81 6.97 8.08 10.73
CA GLN A 81 6.94 9.04 9.61
C GLN A 81 5.64 8.95 8.79
N PHE A 82 5.11 7.73 8.59
CA PHE A 82 3.79 7.54 7.96
C PHE A 82 2.65 8.16 8.79
N ARG A 83 2.65 7.96 10.12
CA ARG A 83 1.65 8.54 11.04
C ARG A 83 1.75 10.05 11.11
N GLU A 84 2.96 10.59 11.12
CA GLU A 84 3.26 12.03 11.16
C GLU A 84 3.11 12.71 9.79
N ARG A 85 2.73 11.97 8.74
CA ARG A 85 2.50 12.45 7.35
C ARG A 85 3.74 13.06 6.69
N GLU A 86 4.93 12.60 7.07
CA GLU A 86 6.20 13.02 6.48
C GLU A 86 6.51 12.30 5.16
N VAL A 87 5.82 11.18 4.91
CA VAL A 87 5.97 10.38 3.68
C VAL A 87 5.01 10.84 2.59
N ALA A 88 5.56 11.29 1.46
CA ALA A 88 4.79 11.60 0.27
C ALA A 88 4.42 10.32 -0.50
N LYS A 89 3.13 10.13 -0.80
CA LYS A 89 2.62 9.03 -1.62
C LYS A 89 1.86 9.58 -2.82
N THR A 90 2.12 9.03 -4.00
CA THR A 90 1.41 9.37 -5.24
C THR A 90 0.76 8.13 -5.83
N TYR A 91 -0.50 8.26 -6.24
CA TYR A 91 -1.28 7.18 -6.86
C TYR A 91 -1.83 7.66 -8.20
N PHE A 92 -1.77 6.79 -9.20
CA PHE A 92 -2.46 7.00 -10.46
C PHE A 92 -3.76 6.19 -10.46
N CYS A 93 -4.86 6.87 -10.75
CA CYS A 93 -6.19 6.30 -10.70
C CYS A 93 -7.00 6.70 -11.93
N VAL A 94 -7.88 5.81 -12.38
CA VAL A 94 -8.97 6.14 -13.30
C VAL A 94 -10.24 6.20 -12.47
N VAL A 95 -10.99 7.30 -12.59
CA VAL A 95 -12.23 7.53 -11.84
C VAL A 95 -13.41 7.68 -12.79
N ARG A 96 -14.61 7.34 -12.31
CA ARG A 96 -15.86 7.65 -13.01
C ARG A 96 -16.30 9.08 -12.67
N GLY A 97 -16.68 9.84 -13.67
CA GLY A 97 -17.09 11.24 -13.53
C GLY A 97 -16.04 12.19 -14.09
N ARG A 98 -16.16 13.48 -13.76
CA ARG A 98 -15.26 14.53 -14.24
C ARG A 98 -14.71 15.30 -13.04
N LEU A 99 -13.39 15.33 -12.92
CA LEU A 99 -12.65 16.15 -11.96
C LEU A 99 -11.97 17.27 -12.74
N GLU A 100 -12.26 18.54 -12.43
CA GLU A 100 -11.63 19.67 -13.10
C GLU A 100 -10.45 20.18 -12.27
N GLY A 101 -9.26 20.22 -12.86
CA GLY A 101 -8.06 20.72 -12.21
C GLY A 101 -7.66 19.91 -10.97
N GLU A 102 -7.50 20.61 -9.85
CA GLU A 102 -7.12 20.04 -8.56
C GLU A 102 -8.29 20.05 -7.59
N ALA A 103 -8.39 19.00 -6.77
CA ALA A 103 -9.33 18.91 -5.67
C ALA A 103 -8.65 18.48 -4.38
N LEU A 104 -9.14 19.05 -3.27
CA LEU A 104 -8.84 18.60 -1.92
C LEU A 104 -10.08 17.92 -1.36
N ILE A 105 -9.96 16.64 -1.03
CA ILE A 105 -11.05 15.83 -0.48
C ILE A 105 -10.77 15.62 1.01
N GLU A 106 -11.55 16.29 1.85
CA GLU A 106 -11.50 16.17 3.31
C GLU A 106 -12.74 15.42 3.78
N ALA A 107 -12.59 14.11 3.95
CA ALA A 107 -13.68 13.21 4.29
C ALA A 107 -13.21 12.23 5.36
N PRO A 108 -13.46 12.52 6.66
CA PRO A 108 -13.07 11.61 7.73
C PRO A 108 -13.62 10.20 7.52
N LEU A 109 -12.79 9.20 7.79
CA LEU A 109 -13.13 7.78 7.62
C LEU A 109 -13.22 7.10 8.97
N LYS A 110 -14.12 6.13 9.09
CA LYS A 110 -14.28 5.30 10.27
C LYS A 110 -13.20 4.21 10.26
N ASN A 111 -12.44 4.07 11.35
CA ASN A 111 -11.49 2.97 11.52
C ASN A 111 -12.19 1.67 11.94
N GLU A 112 -11.41 0.60 12.11
CA GLU A 112 -11.91 -0.72 12.51
C GLU A 112 -12.60 -0.72 13.88
N ASP A 113 -12.15 0.11 14.83
CA ASP A 113 -12.76 0.29 16.16
C ASP A 113 -14.02 1.18 16.14
N GLY A 114 -14.33 1.75 14.98
CA GLY A 114 -15.46 2.62 14.78
C GLY A 114 -15.24 4.10 15.13
N ALA A 115 -14.03 4.49 15.49
CA ALA A 115 -13.63 5.88 15.67
C ALA A 115 -13.44 6.58 14.32
N MET A 116 -13.82 7.86 14.24
CA MET A 116 -13.57 8.70 13.06
C MET A 116 -12.13 9.18 13.04
N GLN A 117 -11.47 9.05 11.90
CA GLN A 117 -10.11 9.50 11.65
C GLN A 117 -10.08 10.54 10.53
N PRO A 118 -9.34 11.64 10.67
CA PRO A 118 -9.18 12.61 9.60
C PRO A 118 -8.52 11.96 8.38
N ALA A 119 -9.18 12.05 7.21
CA ALA A 119 -8.62 11.63 5.95
C ALA A 119 -8.67 12.80 4.95
N LEU A 120 -7.54 13.02 4.30
CA LEU A 120 -7.30 14.13 3.40
C LEU A 120 -6.59 13.59 2.16
N THR A 121 -7.19 13.82 0.99
CA THR A 121 -6.64 13.38 -0.29
C THR A 121 -6.58 14.57 -1.25
N ARG A 122 -5.38 14.89 -1.74
CA ARG A 122 -5.19 15.80 -2.86
C ARG A 122 -5.24 15.01 -4.15
N ALA A 123 -6.11 15.41 -5.08
CA ALA A 123 -6.26 14.78 -6.38
C ALA A 123 -6.08 15.81 -7.49
N VAL A 124 -5.38 15.45 -8.57
CA VAL A 124 -5.18 16.30 -9.74
C VAL A 124 -5.60 15.53 -10.97
N ALA A 125 -6.46 16.12 -11.79
CA ALA A 125 -6.88 15.54 -13.06
C ALA A 125 -5.74 15.67 -14.09
N LEU A 126 -5.14 14.53 -14.44
CA LEU A 126 -4.05 14.49 -15.43
C LEU A 126 -4.57 14.40 -16.87
N HIS A 127 -5.66 13.67 -17.08
CA HIS A 127 -6.29 13.49 -18.38
C HIS A 127 -7.77 13.15 -18.22
N GLN A 128 -8.58 13.48 -19.22
CA GLN A 128 -10.01 13.16 -19.27
C GLN A 128 -10.35 12.57 -20.63
N PHE A 129 -11.15 11.51 -20.63
CA PHE A 129 -11.66 10.90 -21.85
C PHE A 129 -13.08 10.36 -21.61
N THR A 130 -13.84 10.24 -22.69
CA THR A 130 -15.16 9.59 -22.69
C THR A 130 -15.01 8.23 -23.34
N LEU A 131 -15.44 7.18 -22.64
CA LEU A 131 -15.52 5.85 -23.25
C LEU A 131 -16.69 5.83 -24.23
N PRO A 132 -16.49 5.38 -25.48
CA PRO A 132 -17.61 5.08 -26.37
C PRO A 132 -18.39 3.93 -25.74
N ILE A 133 -19.66 4.17 -25.45
CA ILE A 133 -20.59 3.18 -24.93
C ILE A 133 -21.14 2.37 -26.10
#